data_AF-A0A6P5R845-F1
#
_entry.id   AF-A0A6P5R845-F1
#
_cell.length_a   1.000
_cell.length_b   1.000
_cell.length_c   1.000
_cell.angle_alpha   90.00
_cell.angle_beta   90.00
_cell.angle_gamma   90.00
#
_symmetry.space_group_name_H-M   'P 1'
#
loop_
_entity.id
_entity.type
_entity.pdbx_description
1 polymer ?
#
loop_
_entity_poly.entity_id
_entity_poly.type
_entity_poly.pdbx_seq_one_letter_code
_entity_poly.pdbx_strand_id
1 'polypeptide(L)'
;MHALGRTPALTLLIFIDIFLSVYTTVSVQMGTKALLCCLSIPLTKAILITWIIIPRSQPFCMISYKVETKESYENCLGKNITWASTPDLSPDLQISAVALQHEGNYSCEIATPEENFHKVYDLQVLVPPEVTYFLGENRTAVCEAMAGKPAAQISWSPDGDCVTKSESHSNGTVTVRSTCHWELNNVSAVSCLVSHLTGNRTLFIELNQGTTSTTPSLLTILYVKMALLGVILLKVGFAFFQKRNVTRT
;
A
#
# COMPACT_ATOMS: atom_id res chain seq x y z
N MET A 1 -51.90 17.20 -65.92
CA MET A 1 -50.56 17.81 -65.74
C MET A 1 -50.47 18.20 -64.27
N HIS A 2 -50.05 17.29 -63.37
CA HIS A 2 -48.67 17.14 -62.88
C HIS A 2 -47.98 18.50 -62.65
N ALA A 3 -47.47 18.90 -61.49
CA ALA A 3 -47.14 18.17 -60.26
C ALA A 3 -47.19 19.13 -59.05
N LEU A 4 -47.65 18.60 -57.91
CA LEU A 4 -47.57 19.23 -56.60
C LEU A 4 -46.09 19.24 -56.17
N GLY A 5 -45.51 20.44 -56.00
CA GLY A 5 -44.11 20.61 -55.63
C GLY A 5 -43.81 19.97 -54.28
N ARG A 6 -43.09 18.85 -54.29
CA ARG A 6 -42.43 18.30 -53.10
C ARG A 6 -41.21 19.17 -52.80
N THR A 7 -41.31 19.97 -51.75
CA THR A 7 -40.14 20.48 -51.03
C THR A 7 -39.32 19.28 -50.53
N PRO A 8 -38.04 19.11 -50.91
CA PRO A 8 -37.20 18.14 -50.22
C PRO A 8 -36.96 18.70 -48.81
N ALA A 9 -37.50 17.99 -47.81
CA ALA A 9 -37.13 18.20 -46.43
C ALA A 9 -35.61 18.14 -46.35
N LEU A 10 -34.99 19.24 -45.90
CA LEU A 10 -33.58 19.30 -45.56
C LEU A 10 -33.40 18.37 -44.35
N THR A 11 -33.16 17.09 -44.60
CA THR A 11 -32.81 16.13 -43.56
C THR A 11 -31.45 16.59 -43.04
N LEU A 12 -31.46 17.33 -41.94
CA LEU A 12 -30.28 17.65 -41.17
C LEU A 12 -29.75 16.31 -40.63
N LEU A 13 -28.88 15.66 -41.40
CA LEU A 13 -28.10 14.53 -40.91
C LEU A 13 -27.23 15.10 -39.80
N ILE A 14 -27.67 14.91 -38.57
CA ILE A 14 -26.81 15.05 -37.39
C ILE A 14 -25.77 13.94 -37.59
N PHE A 15 -24.62 14.30 -38.16
CA PHE A 15 -23.42 13.51 -38.00
C PHE A 15 -23.13 13.54 -36.50
N ILE A 16 -23.60 12.52 -35.80
CA ILE A 16 -23.02 12.17 -34.52
C ILE A 16 -21.63 11.71 -34.91
N ASP A 17 -20.65 12.60 -34.82
CA ASP A 17 -19.25 12.18 -34.77
C ASP A 17 -19.15 11.27 -33.55
N ILE A 18 -19.25 9.96 -33.78
CA ILE A 18 -19.02 8.96 -32.75
C ILE A 18 -17.52 9.01 -32.50
N PHE A 19 -17.12 9.89 -31.58
CA PHE A 19 -15.76 9.91 -31.07
C PHE A 19 -15.43 8.51 -30.55
N LEU A 20 -14.46 7.84 -31.17
CA LEU A 20 -13.88 6.60 -30.66
C LEU A 20 -13.05 6.93 -29.41
N SER A 21 -13.72 7.15 -28.28
CA SER A 21 -13.07 7.38 -26.99
C SER A 21 -12.57 6.04 -26.45
N VAL A 22 -11.25 5.83 -26.47
CA VAL A 22 -10.64 4.69 -25.78
C VAL A 22 -10.50 5.05 -24.31
N TYR A 23 -11.24 4.36 -23.45
CA TYR A 23 -11.14 4.50 -21.99
C TYR A 23 -10.26 3.40 -21.40
N THR A 24 -9.24 3.75 -20.63
CA THR A 24 -8.30 2.81 -20.03
C THR A 24 -8.07 3.14 -18.56
N THR A 25 -8.13 2.15 -17.68
CA THR A 25 -7.68 2.32 -16.29
C THR A 25 -6.21 1.93 -16.18
N VAL A 26 -5.39 2.78 -15.54
CA VAL A 26 -3.97 2.50 -15.29
C VAL A 26 -3.70 2.65 -13.79
N SER A 27 -3.05 1.64 -13.20
CA SER A 27 -2.65 1.67 -11.79
C SER A 27 -1.14 1.89 -11.71
N VAL A 28 -0.71 2.90 -10.96
CA VAL A 28 0.70 3.25 -10.80
C VAL A 28 1.06 3.39 -9.33
N GLN A 29 2.18 2.81 -8.93
CA GLN A 29 2.66 2.91 -7.56
C GLN A 29 3.14 4.34 -7.24
N MET A 30 2.82 4.81 -6.04
CA MET A 30 3.30 6.09 -5.53
C MET A 30 4.84 6.14 -5.53
N GLY A 31 5.38 7.30 -5.91
CA GLY A 31 6.82 7.57 -6.03
C GLY A 31 7.47 7.09 -7.32
N THR A 32 6.78 6.30 -8.15
CA THR A 32 7.35 5.84 -9.44
C THR A 32 6.99 6.77 -10.59
N LYS A 33 7.70 6.65 -11.72
CA LYS A 33 7.39 7.36 -12.96
C LYS A 33 6.18 6.74 -13.66
N ALA A 34 5.27 7.56 -14.15
CA ALA A 34 4.20 7.15 -15.07
C ALA A 34 4.43 7.71 -16.47
N LEU A 35 4.09 6.92 -17.48
CA LEU A 35 4.05 7.32 -18.88
C LEU A 35 2.66 6.98 -19.43
N LEU A 36 1.91 7.99 -19.88
CA LEU A 36 0.60 7.81 -20.50
C LEU A 36 0.74 8.05 -22.00
N CYS A 37 0.63 6.96 -22.77
CA CYS A 37 0.80 7.05 -24.20
C CYS A 37 -0.47 7.60 -24.87
N CYS A 38 -0.32 8.63 -25.70
CA CYS A 38 -1.43 9.10 -26.51
C CYS A 38 -1.67 8.14 -27.71
N LEU A 39 -2.56 8.49 -28.63
CA LEU A 39 -2.80 7.71 -29.84
C LEU A 39 -1.63 7.85 -30.81
N SER A 40 -1.17 6.72 -31.34
CA SER A 40 -0.11 6.64 -32.35
C SER A 40 -0.68 6.92 -33.75
N ILE A 41 -1.24 8.11 -33.96
CA ILE A 41 -1.60 8.59 -35.29
C ILE A 41 -0.39 9.24 -35.97
N PRO A 42 -0.33 9.31 -37.31
CA PRO A 42 0.66 10.12 -38.00
C PRO A 42 0.54 11.59 -37.58
N LEU A 43 1.45 12.04 -36.72
CA LEU A 43 1.47 13.41 -36.17
C LEU A 43 1.77 14.47 -37.23
N THR A 44 2.11 14.06 -38.45
CA THR A 44 2.30 14.94 -39.62
C THR A 44 1.06 15.76 -39.99
N LYS A 45 -0.13 15.30 -39.58
CA LYS A 45 -1.41 16.01 -39.80
C LYS A 45 -1.98 16.66 -38.53
N ALA A 46 -1.32 16.52 -37.39
CA ALA A 46 -1.80 17.12 -36.15
C ALA A 46 -1.66 18.64 -36.22
N ILE A 47 -2.72 19.37 -35.85
CA ILE A 47 -2.73 20.83 -35.73
C ILE A 47 -2.48 21.22 -34.28
N LEU A 48 -3.19 20.55 -33.37
CA LEU A 48 -3.18 20.83 -31.94
C LEU A 48 -3.20 19.51 -31.17
N ILE A 49 -2.32 19.40 -30.19
CA ILE A 49 -2.22 18.27 -29.27
C ILE A 49 -2.47 18.81 -27.87
N THR A 50 -3.42 18.22 -27.14
CA THR A 50 -3.82 18.70 -25.81
C THR A 50 -3.95 17.52 -24.84
N TRP A 51 -3.37 17.66 -23.66
CA TRP A 51 -3.72 16.85 -22.50
C TRP A 51 -4.60 17.66 -21.56
N ILE A 52 -5.77 17.13 -21.25
CA ILE A 52 -6.68 17.67 -20.23
C ILE A 52 -6.57 16.76 -19.01
N ILE A 53 -6.10 17.31 -17.89
CA ILE A 53 -5.88 16.59 -16.64
C ILE A 53 -6.91 17.05 -15.61
N ILE A 54 -7.74 16.12 -15.14
CA ILE A 54 -8.79 16.35 -14.15
C ILE A 54 -8.51 15.46 -12.93
N PRO A 55 -7.68 15.92 -11.98
CA PRO A 55 -7.42 15.19 -10.75
C PRO A 55 -8.66 15.19 -9.84
N ARG A 56 -8.80 14.18 -8.97
CA ARG A 56 -9.97 14.06 -8.07
C ARG A 56 -10.01 15.14 -6.98
N SER A 57 -8.85 15.55 -6.47
CA SER A 57 -8.73 16.43 -5.29
C SER A 57 -8.05 17.77 -5.59
N GLN A 58 -7.91 18.15 -6.87
CA GLN A 58 -7.22 19.37 -7.29
C GLN A 58 -7.96 20.01 -8.49
N PRO A 59 -7.77 21.32 -8.74
CA PRO A 59 -8.27 21.93 -9.96
C PRO A 59 -7.67 21.26 -11.20
N PHE A 60 -8.49 21.16 -12.25
CA PHE A 60 -8.03 20.67 -13.54
C PHE A 60 -6.91 21.55 -14.09
N CYS A 61 -6.08 20.97 -14.94
CA CYS A 61 -5.06 21.70 -15.70
C CYS A 61 -4.92 21.06 -17.07
N MET A 62 -4.22 21.73 -17.97
CA MET A 62 -3.96 21.25 -19.32
C MET A 62 -2.56 21.63 -19.78
N ILE A 63 -2.02 20.79 -20.66
CA ILE A 63 -0.83 21.12 -21.45
C ILE A 63 -1.18 20.93 -22.92
N SER A 64 -0.81 21.87 -23.77
CA SER A 64 -1.11 21.83 -25.19
C SER A 64 0.08 22.24 -26.03
N TYR A 65 0.14 21.73 -27.25
CA TYR A 65 1.20 21.96 -28.22
C TYR A 65 0.60 22.21 -29.60
N LYS A 66 0.92 23.37 -30.19
CA LYS A 66 0.52 23.74 -31.55
C LYS A 66 1.64 23.35 -32.51
N VAL A 67 1.37 22.41 -33.41
CA VAL A 67 2.41 21.77 -34.24
C VAL A 67 3.02 22.74 -35.25
N GLU A 68 2.19 23.59 -35.87
CA GLU A 68 2.64 24.54 -36.90
C GLU A 68 3.62 25.59 -36.36
N THR A 69 3.27 26.23 -35.25
CA THR A 69 4.08 27.30 -34.65
C THR A 69 5.13 26.78 -33.67
N LYS A 70 5.06 25.49 -33.31
CA LYS A 70 5.90 24.85 -32.27
C LYS A 70 5.79 25.53 -30.90
N GLU A 71 4.63 26.10 -30.62
CA GLU A 71 4.33 26.77 -29.35
C GLU A 71 3.66 25.79 -28.38
N SER A 72 4.07 25.84 -27.11
CA SER A 72 3.41 25.13 -26.03
C SER A 72 2.72 26.10 -25.08
N TYR A 73 1.59 25.65 -24.54
CA TYR A 73 0.88 26.31 -23.44
C TYR A 73 0.67 25.31 -22.32
N GLU A 74 0.89 25.71 -21.08
CA GLU A 74 0.65 24.88 -19.90
C GLU A 74 0.18 25.70 -18.71
N ASN A 75 -0.72 25.11 -17.92
CA ASN A 75 -1.10 25.64 -16.60
C ASN A 75 -0.95 24.57 -15.49
N CYS A 76 -0.21 23.50 -15.76
CA CYS A 76 0.10 22.42 -14.82
C CYS A 76 1.40 22.64 -14.02
N LEU A 77 1.90 23.88 -13.95
CA LEU A 77 3.17 24.22 -13.28
C LEU A 77 3.19 23.72 -11.82
N GLY A 78 4.31 23.13 -11.42
CA GLY A 78 4.49 22.58 -10.07
C GLY A 78 3.79 21.25 -9.79
N LYS A 79 3.10 20.64 -10.77
CA LYS A 79 2.42 19.35 -10.61
C LYS A 79 3.25 18.14 -11.05
N ASN A 80 4.53 18.31 -11.39
CA ASN A 80 5.41 17.23 -11.87
C ASN A 80 4.88 16.47 -13.11
N ILE A 81 4.02 17.12 -13.88
CA ILE A 81 3.43 16.63 -15.13
C ILE A 81 4.11 17.36 -16.29
N THR A 82 4.68 16.62 -17.23
CA THR A 82 5.37 17.19 -18.40
C THR A 82 5.12 16.33 -19.64
N TRP A 83 5.47 16.84 -20.81
CA TRP A 83 5.65 16.00 -21.99
C TRP A 83 6.81 15.02 -21.77
N ALA A 84 6.67 13.79 -22.25
CA ALA A 84 7.72 12.77 -22.19
C ALA A 84 8.83 13.03 -23.23
N SER A 85 8.48 13.64 -24.36
CA SER A 85 9.37 14.03 -25.45
C SER A 85 8.77 15.22 -26.20
N THR A 86 9.40 15.67 -27.28
CA THR A 86 8.80 16.71 -28.13
C THR A 86 7.47 16.20 -28.70
N PRO A 87 6.34 16.92 -28.55
CA PRO A 87 5.01 16.35 -28.85
C PRO A 87 4.75 16.06 -30.33
N ASP A 88 5.51 16.68 -31.24
CA ASP A 88 5.51 16.39 -32.68
C ASP A 88 6.16 15.04 -33.03
N LEU A 89 6.98 14.49 -32.13
CA LEU A 89 7.54 13.14 -32.24
C LEU A 89 6.69 12.11 -31.47
N SER A 90 6.40 12.40 -30.20
CA SER A 90 5.52 11.58 -29.37
C SER A 90 4.82 12.46 -28.31
N PRO A 91 3.48 12.56 -28.37
CA PRO A 91 2.69 13.38 -27.46
C PRO A 91 2.35 12.65 -26.16
N ASP A 92 3.26 11.81 -25.68
CA ASP A 92 3.07 11.07 -24.43
C ASP A 92 3.23 11.99 -23.22
N LEU A 93 2.38 11.77 -22.21
CA LEU A 93 2.46 12.49 -20.94
C LEU A 93 3.33 11.73 -19.95
N GLN A 94 4.16 12.45 -19.22
CA GLN A 94 4.98 11.91 -18.15
C GLN A 94 4.60 12.53 -16.80
N ILE A 95 4.57 11.69 -15.77
CA ILE A 95 4.58 12.11 -14.36
C ILE A 95 5.87 11.57 -13.75
N SER A 96 6.77 12.46 -13.31
CA SER A 96 8.11 12.06 -12.86
C SER A 96 8.09 11.22 -11.58
N ALA A 97 7.25 11.62 -10.62
CA ALA A 97 7.00 10.91 -9.38
C ALA A 97 5.50 10.97 -9.05
N VAL A 98 4.81 9.83 -9.19
CA VAL A 98 3.37 9.72 -8.92
C VAL A 98 3.08 9.95 -7.44
N ALA A 99 2.00 10.66 -7.15
CA ALA A 99 1.54 11.02 -5.81
C ALA A 99 0.02 10.92 -5.78
N LEU A 100 -0.59 10.77 -4.61
CA LEU A 100 -2.06 10.62 -4.45
C LEU A 100 -2.85 11.71 -5.17
N GLN A 101 -2.31 12.92 -5.20
CA GLN A 101 -2.92 14.09 -5.83
C GLN A 101 -3.01 13.98 -7.36
N HIS A 102 -2.26 13.06 -7.98
CA HIS A 102 -2.30 12.78 -9.42
C HIS A 102 -3.44 11.82 -9.80
N GLU A 103 -4.15 11.24 -8.84
CA GLU A 103 -5.28 10.36 -9.12
C GLU A 103 -6.42 11.12 -9.83
N GLY A 104 -6.94 10.56 -10.93
CA GLY A 104 -8.01 11.18 -11.71
C GLY A 104 -7.96 10.86 -13.20
N ASN A 105 -8.66 11.67 -13.98
CA ASN A 105 -8.81 11.46 -15.42
C ASN A 105 -7.76 12.26 -16.21
N TYR A 106 -7.13 11.62 -17.17
CA TYR A 106 -6.16 12.22 -18.09
C TYR A 106 -6.65 11.94 -19.51
N SER A 107 -7.00 12.99 -20.24
CA SER A 107 -7.44 12.85 -21.63
C SER A 107 -6.42 13.45 -22.57
N CYS A 108 -6.03 12.70 -23.59
CA CYS A 108 -5.27 13.19 -24.73
C CYS A 108 -6.20 13.44 -25.90
N GLU A 109 -6.11 14.63 -26.47
CA GLU A 109 -6.86 15.10 -27.61
C GLU A 109 -5.90 15.53 -28.72
N ILE A 110 -6.05 14.96 -29.91
CA ILE A 110 -5.30 15.37 -31.10
C ILE A 110 -6.28 15.83 -32.17
N ALA A 111 -6.20 17.09 -32.55
CA ALA A 111 -7.00 17.67 -33.62
C ALA A 111 -6.23 17.60 -34.95
N THR A 112 -6.85 17.03 -35.97
CA THR A 112 -6.39 17.10 -37.37
C THR A 112 -7.43 17.84 -38.23
N PRO A 113 -7.12 18.20 -39.49
CA PRO A 113 -8.12 18.79 -40.38
C PRO A 113 -9.34 17.89 -40.63
N GLU A 114 -9.14 16.57 -40.57
CA GLU A 114 -10.16 15.58 -40.91
C GLU A 114 -10.90 15.02 -39.70
N GLU A 115 -10.20 14.77 -38.59
CA GLU A 115 -10.75 14.08 -37.43
C GLU A 115 -10.09 14.54 -36.13
N ASN A 116 -10.84 14.40 -35.03
CA ASN A 116 -10.35 14.61 -33.67
C ASN A 116 -10.22 13.26 -32.96
N PHE A 117 -9.04 12.99 -32.43
CA PHE A 117 -8.71 11.76 -31.72
C PHE A 117 -8.73 11.99 -30.22
N HIS A 118 -9.29 11.05 -29.47
CA HIS A 118 -9.46 11.18 -28.02
C HIS A 118 -9.13 9.88 -27.30
N LYS A 119 -8.27 9.95 -26.27
CA LYS A 119 -7.91 8.81 -25.42
C LYS A 119 -7.92 9.21 -23.95
N VAL A 120 -8.65 8.46 -23.13
CA VAL A 120 -8.86 8.76 -21.72
C VAL A 120 -8.22 7.68 -20.84
N TYR A 121 -7.52 8.14 -19.82
CA TYR A 121 -6.97 7.33 -18.74
C TYR A 121 -7.65 7.67 -17.42
N ASP A 122 -8.13 6.66 -16.69
CA ASP A 122 -8.37 6.75 -15.24
C ASP A 122 -7.10 6.28 -14.52
N LEU A 123 -6.30 7.23 -14.03
CA LEU A 123 -5.08 6.97 -13.31
C LEU A 123 -5.40 6.73 -11.84
N GLN A 124 -5.14 5.51 -11.37
CA GLN A 124 -5.27 5.09 -9.99
C GLN A 124 -3.89 5.00 -9.34
N VAL A 125 -3.76 5.56 -8.13
CA VAL A 125 -2.50 5.53 -7.37
C VAL A 125 -2.55 4.37 -6.38
N LEU A 126 -1.51 3.52 -6.43
CA LEU A 126 -1.28 2.45 -5.46
C LEU A 126 -0.28 2.92 -4.40
N VAL A 127 -0.58 2.71 -3.12
CA VAL A 127 0.32 3.04 -2.00
C VAL A 127 0.71 1.73 -1.32
N PRO A 128 1.98 1.32 -1.36
CA PRO A 128 2.45 0.16 -0.62
C PRO A 128 2.24 0.37 0.88
N PRO A 129 1.63 -0.57 1.61
CA PRO A 129 1.48 -0.44 3.05
C PRO A 129 2.84 -0.57 3.75
N GLU A 130 3.05 0.22 4.80
CA GLU A 130 4.13 -0.02 5.74
C GLU A 130 3.72 -1.15 6.68
N VAL A 131 4.48 -2.24 6.71
CA VAL A 131 4.11 -3.44 7.46
C VAL A 131 4.91 -3.51 8.75
N THR A 132 4.21 -3.54 9.87
CA THR A 132 4.80 -3.75 11.20
C THR A 132 4.18 -4.98 11.86
N TYR A 133 4.93 -5.56 12.78
CA TYR A 133 4.50 -6.72 13.53
C TYR A 133 5.17 -6.72 14.90
N PHE A 134 4.45 -7.19 15.90
CA PHE A 134 4.97 -7.29 17.26
C PHE A 134 4.20 -8.32 18.06
N LEU A 135 4.89 -8.84 19.08
CA LEU A 135 4.31 -9.74 20.05
C LEU A 135 3.45 -8.93 21.04
N GLY A 136 2.23 -9.39 21.29
CA GLY A 136 1.40 -8.86 22.36
C GLY A 136 1.50 -9.70 23.63
N GLU A 137 0.70 -9.35 24.63
CA GLU A 137 0.60 -10.12 25.88
C GLU A 137 -0.18 -11.42 25.67
N ASN A 138 -0.02 -12.40 26.57
CA ASN A 138 -0.79 -13.65 26.56
C ASN A 138 -0.81 -14.37 25.20
N ARG A 139 0.38 -14.63 24.61
CA ARG A 139 0.52 -15.37 23.33
C ARG A 139 -0.29 -14.78 22.18
N THR A 140 -0.42 -13.46 22.17
CA THR A 140 -1.02 -12.73 21.05
C THR A 140 0.06 -12.24 20.09
N ALA A 141 -0.28 -12.14 18.82
CA ALA A 141 0.55 -11.49 17.81
C ALA A 141 -0.27 -10.45 17.07
N VAL A 142 0.38 -9.33 16.75
CA VAL A 142 -0.21 -8.24 15.97
C VAL A 142 0.54 -8.10 14.66
N CYS A 143 -0.20 -7.98 13.57
CA CYS A 143 0.30 -7.64 12.26
C CYS A 143 -0.51 -6.46 11.72
N GLU A 144 0.19 -5.43 11.27
CA GLU A 144 -0.41 -4.16 10.88
C GLU A 144 0.16 -3.72 9.53
N ALA A 145 -0.74 -3.50 8.58
CA ALA A 145 -0.45 -2.95 7.26
C ALA A 145 -0.97 -1.51 7.22
N MET A 146 -0.07 -0.55 7.43
CA MET A 146 -0.40 0.86 7.63
C MET A 146 -0.54 1.59 6.30
N ALA A 147 -1.59 2.40 6.18
CA ALA A 147 -1.81 3.36 5.09
C ALA A 147 -1.62 2.79 3.66
N GLY A 148 -2.06 1.55 3.40
CA GLY A 148 -2.05 0.95 2.07
C GLY A 148 -3.18 1.49 1.17
N LYS A 149 -2.96 1.53 -0.15
CA LYS A 149 -4.00 1.81 -1.14
C LYS A 149 -3.86 0.86 -2.33
N PRO A 150 -4.85 -0.03 -2.59
CA PRO A 150 -6.06 -0.26 -1.79
C PRO A 150 -5.77 -0.90 -0.41
N ALA A 151 -6.79 -1.20 0.37
CA ALA A 151 -6.61 -1.91 1.64
C ALA A 151 -5.89 -3.26 1.42
N ALA A 152 -4.86 -3.52 2.21
CA ALA A 152 -4.16 -4.80 2.20
C ALA A 152 -4.99 -5.90 2.88
N GLN A 153 -4.75 -7.15 2.52
CA GLN A 153 -5.35 -8.31 3.18
C GLN A 153 -4.33 -8.95 4.11
N ILE A 154 -4.74 -9.28 5.34
CA ILE A 154 -3.89 -9.95 6.32
C ILE A 154 -4.44 -11.35 6.57
N SER A 155 -3.58 -12.36 6.46
CA SER A 155 -3.86 -13.74 6.86
C SER A 155 -2.74 -14.30 7.73
N TRP A 156 -3.04 -15.34 8.50
CA TRP A 156 -2.12 -15.96 9.44
C TRP A 156 -1.92 -17.43 9.13
N SER A 157 -0.77 -17.97 9.52
CA SER A 157 -0.51 -19.40 9.51
C SER A 157 0.42 -19.78 10.67
N PRO A 158 0.03 -20.73 11.54
CA PRO A 158 -1.26 -21.44 11.56
C PRO A 158 -2.43 -20.52 11.93
N ASP A 159 -3.66 -20.95 11.64
CA ASP A 159 -4.88 -20.23 12.01
C ASP A 159 -4.95 -20.03 13.53
N GLY A 160 -5.46 -18.88 13.95
CA GLY A 160 -5.66 -18.51 15.35
C GLY A 160 -6.94 -17.70 15.55
N ASP A 161 -7.25 -17.36 16.80
CA ASP A 161 -8.43 -16.57 17.14
C ASP A 161 -8.14 -15.09 16.87
N CYS A 162 -8.53 -14.63 15.68
CA CYS A 162 -8.14 -13.35 15.11
C CYS A 162 -9.25 -12.31 15.12
N VAL A 163 -8.90 -11.07 15.45
CA VAL A 163 -9.73 -9.88 15.26
C VAL A 163 -9.01 -8.93 14.32
N THR A 164 -9.61 -8.66 13.16
CA THR A 164 -9.10 -7.74 12.14
C THR A 164 -9.94 -6.49 12.09
N LYS A 165 -9.29 -5.32 12.14
CA LYS A 165 -9.91 -4.00 12.04
C LYS A 165 -9.30 -3.23 10.88
N SER A 166 -10.11 -2.40 10.22
CA SER A 166 -9.66 -1.48 9.19
C SER A 166 -10.03 -0.05 9.56
N GLU A 167 -9.11 0.87 9.31
CA GLU A 167 -9.28 2.31 9.50
C GLU A 167 -9.02 3.01 8.17
N SER A 168 -9.99 3.78 7.69
CA SER A 168 -9.87 4.54 6.45
C SER A 168 -9.38 5.95 6.74
N HIS A 169 -8.38 6.41 5.99
CA HIS A 169 -7.79 7.75 6.12
C HIS A 169 -8.42 8.72 5.13
N SER A 170 -8.35 10.02 5.44
CA SER A 170 -8.90 11.08 4.58
C SER A 170 -8.22 11.20 3.21
N ASN A 171 -6.97 10.74 3.09
CA ASN A 171 -6.20 10.69 1.84
C ASN A 171 -6.53 9.44 0.99
N GLY A 172 -7.49 8.62 1.41
CA GLY A 172 -7.96 7.44 0.69
C GLY A 172 -7.12 6.18 0.90
N THR A 173 -6.12 6.20 1.79
CA THR A 173 -5.42 4.99 2.22
C THR A 173 -6.17 4.29 3.35
N VAL A 174 -5.83 3.03 3.63
CA VAL A 174 -6.45 2.21 4.68
C VAL A 174 -5.36 1.54 5.50
N THR A 175 -5.47 1.64 6.82
CA THR A 175 -4.67 0.82 7.75
C THR A 175 -5.48 -0.42 8.12
N VAL A 176 -4.88 -1.60 7.97
CA VAL A 176 -5.48 -2.88 8.39
C VAL A 176 -4.64 -3.48 9.49
N ARG A 177 -5.28 -3.79 10.62
CA ARG A 177 -4.62 -4.35 11.80
C ARG A 177 -5.30 -5.63 12.22
N SER A 178 -4.54 -6.71 12.26
CA SER A 178 -4.99 -8.02 12.72
C SER A 178 -4.29 -8.37 14.03
N THR A 179 -5.06 -8.78 15.03
CA THR A 179 -4.55 -9.29 16.31
C THR A 179 -5.07 -10.70 16.51
N CYS A 180 -4.18 -11.66 16.72
CA CYS A 180 -4.54 -13.07 16.84
C CYS A 180 -4.00 -13.66 18.13
N HIS A 181 -4.73 -14.62 18.68
CA HIS A 181 -4.36 -15.40 19.85
C HIS A 181 -4.27 -16.88 19.52
N TRP A 182 -3.34 -17.60 20.17
CA TRP A 182 -3.21 -19.05 20.07
C TRP A 182 -3.19 -19.69 21.47
N GLU A 183 -4.30 -20.33 21.82
CA GLU A 183 -4.49 -21.08 23.08
C GLU A 183 -3.51 -22.26 23.23
N LEU A 184 -3.11 -22.87 22.11
CA LEU A 184 -2.29 -24.08 22.12
C LEU A 184 -0.81 -23.74 22.39
N ASN A 185 -0.24 -24.35 23.44
CA ASN A 185 1.19 -24.29 23.75
C ASN A 185 2.10 -24.96 22.71
N ASN A 186 1.54 -25.68 21.72
CA ASN A 186 2.31 -26.34 20.67
C ASN A 186 2.74 -25.40 19.53
N VAL A 187 2.13 -24.22 19.41
CA VAL A 187 2.49 -23.22 18.40
C VAL A 187 3.62 -22.36 18.96
N SER A 188 4.85 -22.56 18.50
CA SER A 188 6.01 -21.76 18.90
C SER A 188 6.25 -20.56 17.99
N ALA A 189 5.79 -20.62 16.75
CA ALA A 189 5.95 -19.56 15.77
C ALA A 189 4.72 -19.45 14.87
N VAL A 190 4.42 -18.21 14.46
CA VAL A 190 3.32 -17.86 13.57
C VAL A 190 3.85 -17.01 12.44
N SER A 191 3.16 -17.04 11.30
CA SER A 191 3.46 -16.21 10.16
C SER A 191 2.26 -15.33 9.81
N CYS A 192 2.53 -14.05 9.53
CA CYS A 192 1.57 -13.12 8.97
C CYS A 192 1.88 -12.91 7.49
N LEU A 193 0.91 -13.15 6.61
CA LEU A 193 0.95 -12.80 5.20
C LEU A 193 0.13 -11.51 4.98
N VAL A 194 0.81 -10.47 4.51
CA VAL A 194 0.20 -9.24 4.00
C VAL A 194 0.17 -9.30 2.48
N SER A 195 -1.03 -9.40 1.91
CA SER A 195 -1.27 -9.40 0.47
C SER A 195 -1.71 -8.01 0.00
N HIS A 196 -1.03 -7.49 -1.02
CA HIS A 196 -1.30 -6.16 -1.58
C HIS A 196 -0.93 -6.09 -3.07
N LEU A 197 -1.57 -5.21 -3.84
CA LEU A 197 -1.32 -5.07 -5.29
C LEU A 197 0.12 -4.66 -5.63
N THR A 198 0.84 -4.06 -4.68
CA THR A 198 2.25 -3.66 -4.83
C THR A 198 3.23 -4.77 -4.41
N GLY A 199 2.72 -5.95 -4.04
CA GLY A 199 3.51 -7.09 -3.63
C GLY A 199 3.10 -7.65 -2.27
N ASN A 200 3.37 -8.94 -2.09
CA ASN A 200 3.06 -9.67 -0.87
C ASN A 200 4.26 -9.67 0.08
N ARG A 201 4.00 -9.63 1.38
CA ARG A 201 5.03 -9.72 2.43
C ARG A 201 4.63 -10.76 3.47
N THR A 202 5.54 -11.67 3.77
CA THR A 202 5.37 -12.66 4.84
C THR A 202 6.36 -12.37 5.96
N LEU A 203 5.88 -12.39 7.19
CA LEU A 203 6.65 -12.11 8.39
C LEU A 203 6.46 -13.24 9.39
N PHE A 204 7.51 -13.59 10.13
CA PHE A 204 7.51 -14.66 11.12
C PHE A 204 7.66 -14.07 12.53
N ILE A 205 6.91 -14.63 13.47
CA ILE A 205 6.85 -14.17 14.86
C ILE A 205 6.96 -15.39 15.76
N GLU A 206 7.98 -15.41 16.62
CA GLU A 206 8.10 -16.41 17.67
C GLU A 206 7.18 -16.03 18.84
N LEU A 207 6.27 -16.92 19.20
CA LEU A 207 5.42 -16.75 20.37
C LEU A 207 6.24 -17.12 21.61
N ASN A 208 6.32 -16.22 22.59
CA ASN A 208 6.94 -16.55 23.87
C ASN A 208 6.28 -17.82 24.43
N GLN A 209 7.07 -18.87 24.64
CA GLN A 209 6.66 -19.96 25.52
C GLN A 209 6.45 -19.30 26.88
N GLY A 210 5.23 -19.40 27.42
CA GLY A 210 4.95 -18.90 28.76
C GLY A 210 6.04 -19.43 29.66
N THR A 211 6.94 -18.55 30.11
CA THR A 211 7.93 -18.94 31.09
C THR A 211 7.08 -19.23 32.30
N THR A 212 6.83 -20.50 32.58
CA THR A 212 6.49 -20.93 33.93
C THR A 212 7.69 -20.50 34.74
N SER A 213 7.68 -19.28 35.26
CA SER A 213 8.51 -18.92 36.39
C SER A 213 8.03 -19.88 37.47
N THR A 214 8.69 -21.02 37.57
CA THR A 214 8.61 -21.91 38.71
C THR A 214 9.10 -21.07 39.87
N THR A 215 8.18 -20.30 40.45
CA THR A 215 8.35 -19.72 41.76
C THR A 215 8.74 -20.90 42.64
N PRO A 216 9.96 -20.93 43.20
CA PRO A 216 10.39 -22.09 43.98
C PRO A 216 9.32 -22.33 45.04
N SER A 217 8.72 -23.52 45.00
CA SER A 217 7.64 -23.87 45.91
C SER A 217 8.11 -23.61 47.34
N LEU A 218 7.22 -23.14 48.21
CA LEU A 218 7.53 -22.92 49.63
C LEU A 218 8.25 -24.13 50.27
N LEU A 219 7.93 -25.35 49.79
CA LEU A 219 8.60 -26.60 50.13
C LEU A 219 10.08 -26.64 49.72
N THR A 220 10.46 -26.18 48.52
CA THR A 220 11.87 -26.12 48.10
C THR A 220 12.67 -25.09 48.90
N ILE A 221 12.09 -23.93 49.21
CA ILE A 221 12.73 -22.93 50.08
C ILE A 221 12.91 -23.50 51.50
N LEU A 222 11.89 -24.17 52.03
CA LEU A 222 11.92 -24.78 53.36
C LEU A 222 12.99 -25.88 53.42
N TYR A 223 13.08 -26.73 52.39
CA TYR A 223 14.07 -27.80 52.29
C TYR A 223 15.51 -27.26 52.30
N VAL A 224 15.79 -26.22 51.50
CA VAL A 224 17.12 -25.59 51.46
C VAL A 224 17.49 -24.98 52.81
N LYS A 225 16.52 -24.33 53.50
CA LYS A 225 16.75 -23.81 54.85
C LYS A 225 17.05 -24.91 55.86
N MET A 226 16.30 -26.01 55.83
CA MET A 226 16.53 -27.15 56.73
C MET A 226 17.88 -27.82 56.48
N ALA A 227 18.28 -27.96 55.22
CA ALA A 227 19.58 -28.50 54.84
C ALA A 227 20.73 -27.61 55.36
N LEU A 228 20.62 -26.28 55.19
CA LEU A 228 21.60 -25.32 55.71
C LEU A 228 21.70 -25.38 57.24
N LEU A 229 20.57 -25.49 57.94
CA LEU A 229 20.53 -25.59 59.40
C LEU A 229 21.21 -26.88 59.88
N GLY A 230 21.00 -28.01 59.17
CA GLY A 230 21.70 -29.27 59.43
C GLY A 230 23.22 -29.16 59.28
N VAL A 231 23.70 -28.50 58.22
CA VAL A 231 25.14 -28.29 57.99
C VAL A 231 25.76 -27.41 59.09
N ILE A 232 25.05 -26.36 59.52
CA ILE A 232 25.50 -25.48 60.62
C ILE A 232 25.61 -26.28 61.92
N LEU A 233 24.61 -27.10 62.25
CA LEU A 233 24.63 -27.94 63.46
C LEU A 233 25.78 -28.95 63.43
N LEU A 234 26.08 -29.55 62.28
CA LEU A 234 27.23 -30.45 62.12
C LEU A 234 28.56 -29.70 62.34
N LYS A 235 28.71 -28.50 61.79
CA LYS A 235 29.91 -27.67 61.98
C LYS A 235 30.09 -27.25 63.44
N VAL A 236 29.02 -26.83 64.12
CA VAL A 236 29.05 -26.45 65.54
C VAL A 236 29.34 -27.67 66.41
N GLY A 237 28.72 -28.82 66.12
CA GLY A 237 28.98 -30.08 66.81
C GLY A 237 30.45 -30.51 66.69
N PHE A 238 31.02 -30.41 65.49
CA PHE A 238 32.43 -30.72 65.25
C PHE A 238 33.37 -29.75 65.97
N ALA A 239 33.08 -28.45 65.95
CA ALA A 239 33.86 -27.45 66.68
C ALA A 239 33.81 -27.66 68.21
N PHE A 240 32.64 -28.02 68.74
CA PHE A 240 32.47 -28.36 70.15
C PHE A 240 33.27 -29.61 70.53
N PHE A 241 33.27 -30.63 69.67
CA PHE A 241 34.04 -31.86 69.88
C PHE A 241 35.55 -31.61 69.85
N GLN A 242 36.03 -30.81 68.89
CA GLN A 242 37.43 -30.40 68.83
C GLN A 242 37.85 -29.61 70.08
N LYS A 243 37.01 -28.68 70.56
CA LYS A 243 37.28 -27.92 71.80
C LYS A 243 37.40 -28.82 73.02
N ARG A 244 36.56 -29.87 73.12
CA ARG A 244 36.60 -30.83 74.23
C ARG A 244 37.86 -31.70 74.24
N ASN A 245 38.39 -32.04 73.07
CA ASN A 245 39.63 -32.81 72.94
C ASN A 245 40.89 -31.99 73.28
N VAL A 246 40.89 -30.67 73.04
CA VAL A 246 42.02 -29.78 73.40
C VAL A 246 42.12 -29.54 74.92
N THR A 247 41.01 -29.58 75.66
CA THR A 247 41.01 -29.44 77.13
C THR A 247 41.38 -30.72 77.90
N ARG A 248 41.72 -31.83 77.21
CA ARG A 248 41.99 -33.13 77.84
C ARG A 248 43.45 -33.62 77.68
N THR A 249 44.34 -32.75 77.18
CA THR A 249 45.81 -32.88 77.21
C THR A 249 46.38 -31.83 78.14
#